data_AF-A0A9W7IPX7-F1
#
_entry.id   AF-A0A9W7IPX7-F1
#
_cell.length_a   1.000
_cell.length_b   1.000
_cell.length_c   1.000
_cell.angle_alpha   90.00
_cell.angle_beta   90.00
_cell.angle_gamma   90.00
#
_symmetry.space_group_name_H-M   'P 1'
#
loop_
_entity.id
_entity.type
_entity.pdbx_description
1 polymer ?
#
loop_
_entity_poly.entity_id
_entity_poly.type
_entity_poly.pdbx_seq_one_letter_code
_entity_poly.pdbx_strand_id
1 'polypeptide(L)'
;MVGNRKSEEVVDPKLPETPSSKALKRALVVALKCVDPNATKSPKMGHVIHMLEADDMLFHDGRRITRESSDSHSGDQHSNWNASKLGQR
;
A
#
# COMPACT_ATOMS: atom_id res chain seq x y z
N MET A 1 10.17 9.46 -12.42
CA MET A 1 8.74 9.84 -12.34
C MET A 1 8.27 9.89 -10.89
N VAL A 2 8.10 8.77 -10.19
CA VAL A 2 7.75 8.76 -8.74
C VAL A 2 8.92 9.21 -7.85
N GLY A 3 10.17 8.82 -8.18
CA GLY A 3 11.37 9.18 -7.39
C GLY A 3 11.75 10.68 -7.41
N ASN A 4 11.31 11.43 -8.41
CA ASN A 4 11.56 12.88 -8.51
C ASN A 4 10.47 13.73 -7.83
N ARG A 5 9.61 13.11 -7.01
CA ARG A 5 8.48 13.75 -6.30
C ARG A 5 7.47 14.46 -7.24
N LYS A 6 7.47 14.09 -8.53
CA LYS A 6 6.59 14.61 -9.59
C LYS A 6 5.43 13.63 -9.86
N SER A 7 4.70 13.24 -8.81
CA SER A 7 3.60 12.28 -8.93
C SER A 7 2.36 12.87 -9.59
N GLU A 8 2.19 14.18 -9.59
CA GLU A 8 1.00 14.85 -10.13
C GLU A 8 1.06 15.05 -11.65
N GLU A 9 2.25 15.00 -12.25
CA GLU A 9 2.45 15.11 -13.70
C GLU A 9 1.94 13.88 -14.47
N VAL A 10 1.62 12.79 -13.77
CA VAL A 10 1.15 11.52 -14.38
C VAL A 10 -0.34 11.28 -14.21
N VAL A 11 -1.07 12.25 -13.68
CA VAL A 11 -2.53 12.20 -13.62
C VAL A 11 -3.08 12.33 -15.03
N ASP A 12 -4.04 11.49 -15.39
CA ASP A 12 -4.75 11.63 -16.66
C ASP A 12 -5.51 12.96 -16.69
N PRO A 13 -5.25 13.86 -17.66
CA PRO A 13 -5.95 15.13 -17.78
C PRO A 13 -7.47 15.01 -17.98
N LYS A 14 -7.97 13.83 -18.35
CA LYS A 14 -9.40 13.56 -18.57
C LYS A 14 -10.14 13.10 -17.33
N LEU A 15 -9.45 12.91 -16.20
CA LEU A 15 -10.11 12.57 -14.93
C LEU A 15 -11.05 13.70 -14.52
N PRO A 16 -12.33 13.41 -14.20
CA PRO A 16 -13.29 14.43 -13.81
C PRO A 16 -12.92 15.14 -12.50
N GLU A 17 -12.20 14.45 -11.62
CA GLU A 17 -11.68 15.00 -10.37
C GLU A 17 -10.23 14.55 -10.17
N THR A 18 -9.37 15.50 -9.79
CA THR A 18 -7.99 15.19 -9.44
C THR A 18 -7.95 14.47 -8.10
N PRO A 19 -7.37 13.24 -8.04
CA PRO A 19 -7.26 12.52 -6.78
C PRO A 19 -6.36 13.29 -5.81
N SER A 20 -6.52 13.03 -4.50
CA SER A 20 -5.58 13.57 -3.52
C SER A 20 -4.15 13.10 -3.84
N SER A 21 -3.17 13.99 -3.67
CA SER A 21 -1.74 13.68 -3.90
C SER A 21 -1.32 12.38 -3.19
N LYS A 22 -1.94 12.10 -2.05
CA LYS A 22 -1.69 10.91 -1.23
C LYS A 22 -2.25 9.63 -1.83
N ALA A 23 -3.51 9.64 -2.26
CA ALA A 23 -4.12 8.53 -2.97
C ALA A 23 -3.37 8.23 -4.28
N LEU A 24 -2.96 9.27 -4.99
CA LEU A 24 -2.18 9.17 -6.21
C LEU A 24 -0.81 8.51 -5.97
N LYS A 25 -0.04 8.99 -4.98
CA LYS A 25 1.26 8.39 -4.63
C LYS A 25 1.12 6.91 -4.23
N ARG A 26 0.08 6.58 -3.45
CA ARG A 26 -0.22 5.20 -3.08
C ARG A 26 -0.50 4.33 -4.29
N ALA A 27 -1.43 4.74 -5.15
CA ALA A 27 -1.79 4.02 -6.37
C ALA A 27 -0.57 3.78 -7.26
N LEU A 28 0.30 4.79 -7.41
CA LEU A 28 1.53 4.67 -8.20
C LEU A 28 2.51 3.66 -7.60
N VAL A 29 2.71 3.66 -6.28
CA VAL A 29 3.60 2.68 -5.62
C VAL A 29 3.07 1.26 -5.76
N VAL A 30 1.75 1.07 -5.60
CA VAL A 30 1.10 -0.23 -5.77
C VAL A 30 1.23 -0.70 -7.22
N ALA A 31 0.92 0.15 -8.19
CA ALA A 31 1.03 -0.17 -9.60
C ALA A 31 2.46 -0.60 -9.97
N LEU A 32 3.48 0.11 -9.50
CA LEU A 32 4.88 -0.23 -9.74
C LEU A 32 5.28 -1.59 -9.13
N LYS A 33 4.76 -1.94 -7.94
CA LYS A 33 4.97 -3.27 -7.35
C LYS A 33 4.30 -4.38 -8.18
N CYS A 34 3.10 -4.11 -8.72
CA CYS A 34 2.38 -5.09 -9.54
C CYS A 34 3.08 -5.40 -10.87
N VAL A 35 3.79 -4.43 -11.45
CA VAL A 35 4.51 -4.58 -12.73
C VAL A 35 6.01 -4.83 -12.55
N ASP A 36 6.45 -5.27 -11.36
CA ASP A 36 7.85 -5.62 -11.13
C ASP A 36 8.26 -6.72 -12.12
N PRO A 37 9.39 -6.56 -12.85
CA PRO A 37 9.84 -7.55 -13.82
C PRO A 37 10.14 -8.91 -13.18
N ASN A 38 10.38 -8.95 -11.87
CA ASN A 38 10.44 -10.19 -11.11
C ASN A 38 9.05 -10.53 -10.55
N ALA A 39 8.41 -11.53 -11.16
CA ALA A 39 7.08 -11.99 -10.78
C ALA A 39 6.94 -12.42 -9.30
N THR A 40 8.03 -12.84 -8.64
CA THR A 40 7.97 -13.22 -7.22
C THR A 40 7.83 -12.03 -6.27
N LYS A 41 8.14 -10.82 -6.75
CA LYS A 41 7.94 -9.56 -6.02
C LYS A 41 6.57 -8.96 -6.25
N SER A 42 5.84 -9.44 -7.26
CA SER A 42 4.50 -8.95 -7.56
C SER A 42 3.53 -9.37 -6.44
N PRO A 43 2.80 -8.44 -5.83
CA PRO A 43 1.90 -8.74 -4.73
C PRO A 43 0.70 -9.58 -5.20
N LYS A 44 0.21 -10.45 -4.32
CA LYS A 44 -1.08 -11.12 -4.52
C LYS A 44 -2.22 -10.11 -4.51
N MET A 45 -3.29 -10.39 -5.26
CA MET A 45 -4.46 -9.50 -5.37
C MET A 45 -5.05 -9.05 -4.03
N GLY A 46 -5.18 -9.94 -3.04
CA GLY A 46 -5.68 -9.54 -1.72
C GLY A 46 -4.79 -8.50 -1.03
N HIS A 47 -3.47 -8.61 -1.19
CA HIS A 47 -2.52 -7.64 -0.67
C HIS A 47 -2.62 -6.30 -1.42
N VAL A 48 -2.85 -6.33 -2.74
CA VAL A 48 -3.10 -5.13 -3.56
C VAL A 48 -4.31 -4.37 -3.06
N ILE A 49 -5.42 -5.06 -2.76
CA ILE A 49 -6.65 -4.44 -2.22
C ILE A 49 -6.35 -3.74 -0.90
N HIS A 50 -5.72 -4.44 0.05
CA HIS A 50 -5.33 -3.83 1.32
C HIS A 50 -4.37 -2.64 1.15
N MET A 51 -3.43 -2.73 0.22
CA MET A 51 -2.53 -1.62 -0.09
C MET A 51 -3.22 -0.44 -0.78
N LEU A 52 -4.42 -0.59 -1.34
CA LEU A 52 -5.18 0.51 -1.93
C LEU A 52 -6.16 1.12 -0.91
N GLU A 53 -6.71 0.29 -0.03
CA GLU A 53 -7.68 0.64 1.02
C GLU A 53 -7.03 1.19 2.29
N ALA A 54 -5.79 0.81 2.61
CA ALA A 54 -5.14 1.25 3.84
C ALA A 54 -4.91 2.76 3.84
N ASP A 55 -5.35 3.42 4.92
CA ASP A 55 -4.97 4.78 5.24
C ASP A 55 -3.49 4.80 5.65
N ASP A 56 -2.68 5.37 4.75
CA ASP A 56 -1.50 6.23 4.93
C ASP A 56 -0.39 5.94 5.95
N MET A 57 -0.66 5.32 7.10
CA MET A 57 0.34 5.05 8.15
C MET A 57 1.19 3.80 7.86
N LEU A 58 0.78 2.94 6.92
CA LEU A 58 1.44 1.66 6.65
C LEU A 58 2.38 1.67 5.43
N PHE A 59 2.47 2.76 4.66
CA PHE A 59 3.30 2.82 3.44
C PHE A 59 4.79 3.09 3.68
N HIS A 60 5.24 3.19 4.94
CA HIS A 60 6.66 3.44 5.24
C HIS A 60 7.57 2.20 5.09
N ASP A 61 7.03 1.06 4.65
CA ASP A 61 7.76 -0.21 4.59
C ASP A 61 8.93 -0.24 3.57
N GLY A 62 9.04 0.77 2.70
CA GLY A 62 10.11 0.88 1.70
C GLY A 62 11.52 1.12 2.25
N ARG A 63 11.75 1.17 3.57
CA ARG A 63 13.08 1.45 4.16
C ARG A 63 13.70 0.28 4.92
N ARG A 64 13.11 -0.92 4.88
CA ARG A 64 13.60 -2.09 5.66
C ARG A 64 14.02 -3.34 4.88
N ILE A 65 14.26 -3.26 3.57
CA ILE A 65 14.72 -4.43 2.81
C ILE A 65 16.14 -4.24 2.27
N THR A 66 17.12 -4.28 3.17
CA THR A 66 18.48 -4.77 2.89
C THR A 66 19.05 -5.27 4.22
N ARG A 67 18.60 -6.43 4.68
CA ARG A 67 19.44 -7.40 5.38
C ARG A 67 18.95 -8.79 4.97
N GLU A 68 19.90 -9.54 4.44
CA GLU A 68 19.75 -10.90 3.95
C GLU A 68 19.23 -11.87 5.01
N SER A 69 18.58 -12.93 4.52
CA SER A 69 18.62 -14.30 5.04
C SER A 69 18.52 -14.50 6.56
N SER A 70 17.35 -14.96 7.02
CA SER A 70 17.17 -16.25 7.72
C SER A 70 15.85 -16.23 8.52
N ASP A 71 15.04 -17.24 8.24
CA ASP A 71 14.26 -17.98 9.22
C ASP A 71 13.08 -17.32 9.97
N SER A 72 12.06 -18.15 10.14
CA SER A 72 11.10 -18.16 11.25
C SER A 72 9.90 -17.19 11.24
N HIS A 73 8.75 -17.78 10.91
CA HIS A 73 7.51 -17.71 11.69
C HIS A 73 7.05 -16.33 12.18
N SER A 74 6.02 -15.79 11.52
CA SER A 74 5.05 -14.88 12.12
C SER A 74 3.77 -15.06 11.30
N GLY A 75 2.78 -15.82 11.75
CA GLY A 75 2.10 -15.64 13.03
C GLY A 75 0.93 -14.69 12.76
N ASP A 76 -0.24 -15.26 12.47
CA ASP A 76 -1.53 -14.58 12.38
C ASP A 76 -1.67 -13.48 13.44
N GLN A 77 -1.75 -12.23 12.98
CA GLN A 77 -2.32 -11.13 13.77
C GLN A 77 -3.48 -10.54 12.98
N HIS A 78 -4.57 -11.29 12.98
CA HIS A 78 -5.90 -10.77 12.72
C HIS A 78 -6.31 -9.97 13.97
N SER A 79 -5.95 -8.69 14.03
CA SER A 79 -6.47 -7.79 15.06
C SER A 79 -7.90 -7.37 14.68
N ASN A 80 -8.86 -8.09 15.24
CA ASN A 80 -10.29 -7.81 15.28
C ASN A 80 -10.57 -6.41 15.89
N TRP A 81 -10.92 -5.42 15.06
CA TRP A 81 -11.43 -4.12 15.51
C TRP A 81 -12.91 -3.98 15.19
N ASN A 82 -13.74 -4.79 15.84
CA ASN A 82 -15.20 -4.67 15.77
C ASN A 82 -15.81 -4.88 17.16
N ALA A 83 -15.64 -3.93 18.08
CA ALA A 83 -16.38 -3.95 19.36
C ALA A 83 -16.44 -2.57 20.02
N SER A 84 -17.12 -1.61 19.41
CA SER A 84 -17.58 -0.42 20.13
C SER A 84 -19.09 -0.24 19.98
N LYS A 85 -19.84 -1.28 20.39
CA LYS A 85 -21.27 -1.10 20.69
C LYS A 85 -21.82 -2.20 21.61
N LEU A 86 -21.64 -2.07 22.92
CA LEU A 86 -22.70 -2.41 23.89
C LEU A 86 -22.37 -1.95 25.31
N GLY A 87 -23.32 -1.29 25.96
CA GLY A 87 -23.46 -1.37 27.42
C GLY A 87 -22.96 -0.18 28.23
N GLN A 88 -23.64 0.97 28.13
CA GLN A 88 -23.80 1.80 29.33
C GLN A 88 -24.91 1.19 30.18
N ARG A 89 -24.57 0.85 31.42
CA ARG A 89 -25.52 0.72 32.53
C ARG A 89 -24.79 0.90 33.85
#